data_AF-A0A816GCX7-F1
#
_entry.id   AF-A0A816GCX7-F1
#
_cell.length_a   1.000
_cell.length_b   1.000
_cell.length_c   1.000
_cell.angle_alpha   90.00
_cell.angle_beta   90.00
_cell.angle_gamma   90.00
#
_symmetry.space_group_name_H-M   'P 1'
#
loop_
_entity.id
_entity.type
_entity.pdbx_description
1 polymer ?
#
loop_
_entity_poly.entity_id
_entity_poly.type
_entity_poly.pdbx_seq_one_letter_code
_entity_poly.pdbx_strand_id
1 'polypeptide(L)' 'MLTPFCGEPACEDLIKKDSARDAVVEEGAPAMGAKGLCIPFDQPEKLAEKQPCCHPDCKNPAKYYTLFGRSY' A
#
# COMPACT_ATOMS: atom_id res chain seq x y z
N MET A 1 -3.24 5.86 4.73
CA MET A 1 -3.33 6.50 3.41
C MET A 1 -4.18 5.63 2.49
N LEU A 2 -5.21 6.20 1.86
CA LEU A 2 -6.01 5.51 0.85
C LEU A 2 -5.35 5.70 -0.51
N THR A 3 -5.03 4.62 -1.22
CA THR A 3 -4.24 4.70 -2.45
C THR A 3 -4.62 3.60 -3.44
N PRO A 4 -4.52 3.82 -4.76
CA PRO A 4 -4.79 2.80 -5.77
C PRO A 4 -3.80 1.64 -5.67
N PHE A 5 -4.32 0.42 -5.60
CA PHE A 5 -3.54 -0.80 -5.40
C PHE A 5 -3.98 -1.91 -6.35
N CYS A 6 -3.02 -2.69 -6.84
CA CYS A 6 -3.27 -3.78 -7.78
C CYS A 6 -3.88 -5.04 -7.13
N GLY A 7 -3.89 -5.13 -5.80
CA GLY A 7 -4.41 -6.28 -5.05
C GLY A 7 -3.44 -7.47 -4.97
N GLU A 8 -2.22 -7.34 -5.51
CA GLU A 8 -1.26 -8.44 -5.54
C GLU A 8 -0.44 -8.50 -4.25
N PRO A 9 -0.35 -9.65 -3.56
CA PRO A 9 0.34 -9.76 -2.27
C PRO A 9 1.84 -9.43 -2.38
N ALA A 10 2.48 -9.81 -3.49
CA ALA A 10 3.88 -9.45 -3.74
C ALA A 10 4.11 -7.94 -3.79
N CYS A 11 3.14 -7.16 -4.25
CA CYS A 11 3.22 -5.69 -4.25
C CYS A 11 3.04 -5.13 -2.84
N GLU A 12 2.15 -5.72 -2.04
CA GLU A 12 1.99 -5.34 -0.63
C GLU A 12 3.28 -5.59 0.18
N ASP A 13 3.99 -6.70 -0.07
CA ASP A 13 5.26 -6.98 0.60
C ASP A 13 6.36 -5.97 0.25
N LEU A 14 6.40 -5.51 -1.01
CA LEU A 14 7.29 -4.42 -1.41
C LEU A 14 6.93 -3.10 -0.70
N ILE A 15 5.64 -2.75 -0.66
CA ILE A 15 5.15 -1.56 0.05
C ILE A 15 5.53 -1.62 1.53
N LYS A 16 5.32 -2.76 2.20
CA LYS A 16 5.72 -2.96 3.60
C LYS A 16 7.22 -2.76 3.77
N LYS A 17 8.03 -3.38 2.93
CA LYS A 17 9.49 -3.32 3.01
C LYS A 17 10.01 -1.90 2.82
N ASP A 18 9.54 -1.19 1.80
CA ASP A 18 10.06 0.14 1.47
C ASP A 18 9.54 1.21 2.43
N SER A 19 8.27 1.14 2.83
CA SER A 19 7.70 2.08 3.82
C SER A 19 8.23 1.88 5.26
N ALA A 20 8.85 0.73 5.55
CA ALA A 20 9.57 0.50 6.79
C ALA A 20 10.95 1.17 6.80
N ARG A 21 11.60 1.32 5.64
CA ARG A 21 12.97 1.88 5.52
C ARG A 21 13.01 3.40 5.67
N ASP A 22 11.94 4.09 5.27
CA ASP A 22 11.78 5.54 5.45
C ASP A 22 11.35 5.94 6.87
N ALA A 23 11.11 4.97 7.76
CA ALA A 23 10.83 5.27 9.16
C ALA A 23 12.16 5.56 9.88
N VAL A 24 12.29 6.76 10.47
CA VAL A 24 13.26 6.97 11.55
C VAL A 24 12.75 6.15 12.73
N VAL A 25 13.35 4.99 12.94
CA VAL A 25 12.98 4.09 14.03
C VAL A 25 14.02 4.27 15.14
N GLU A 26 13.54 4.57 16.35
CA GLU A 26 14.36 4.50 17.56
C GLU A 26 15.05 3.13 17.63
N GLU A 27 16.34 3.12 17.97
CA GLU A 27 17.16 1.91 17.99
C GLU A 27 16.50 0.83 18.89
N GLY A 28 15.95 -0.22 18.28
CA GLY A 28 15.30 -1.33 18.99
C GLY A 28 13.78 -1.48 18.81
N ALA A 29 13.08 -0.52 18.18
CA ALA A 29 11.66 -0.71 17.85
C ALA A 29 11.48 -1.48 16.51
N PRO A 30 10.48 -2.36 16.38
CA PRO A 30 10.19 -3.02 15.12
C PRO A 30 9.75 -1.97 14.07
N ALA A 31 10.49 -1.88 12.97
CA ALA A 31 10.11 -1.07 11.82
C ALA A 31 8.86 -1.68 11.15
N MET A 32 7.67 -1.27 11.61
CA MET A 32 6.40 -1.74 11.08
C MET A 32 6.09 -0.96 9.79
N GLY A 33 6.38 -1.57 8.65
CA GLY A 33 5.97 -1.07 7.33
C GLY A 33 4.45 -0.92 7.21
N ALA A 34 4.00 -0.05 6.33
CA ALA A 34 2.59 0.11 6.03
C ALA A 34 2.04 -1.17 5.38
N LYS A 35 0.99 -1.75 5.98
CA LYS A 35 0.25 -2.90 5.44
C LYS A 35 -1.11 -2.48 4.91
N GLY A 36 -1.71 -3.32 4.07
CA GLY A 36 -3.11 -3.16 3.69
C GLY A 36 -4.00 -3.39 4.92
N LEU A 37 -4.76 -2.37 5.32
CA LEU A 37 -5.70 -2.45 6.44
C LEU A 37 -7.07 -2.94 5.97
N CYS A 38 -7.60 -2.33 4.92
CA CYS A 38 -8.85 -2.75 4.30
C CYS A 38 -8.99 -2.21 2.87
N ILE A 39 -9.85 -2.86 2.09
CA ILE A 39 -10.42 -2.30 0.86
C ILE A 39 -11.82 -1.83 1.24
N PRO A 40 -12.13 -0.53 1.15
CA PRO A 40 -13.48 -0.02 1.42
C PRO A 40 -14.50 -0.70 0.52
N PHE A 41 -15.65 -1.11 1.09
CA PHE A 41 -16.76 -1.66 0.31
C PHE A 41 -17.30 -0.62 -0.68
N ASP A 42 -17.42 0.62 -0.23
CA ASP A 42 -17.74 1.78 -1.07
C ASP A 42 -16.44 2.49 -1.49
N GLN A 43 -16.11 2.40 -2.77
CA GLN A 43 -14.89 2.99 -3.32
C GLN A 43 -15.08 4.52 -3.45
N PRO A 44 -14.11 5.34 -3.02
CA PRO A 44 -14.26 6.79 -2.99
C PRO A 44 -14.48 7.38 -4.40
N GLU A 45 -13.86 6.76 -5.40
CA GLU A 45 -13.97 7.13 -6.80
C GLU A 45 -13.78 5.88 -7.66
N LYS A 46 -14.25 5.93 -8.91
CA LYS A 46 -13.91 4.92 -9.91
C LYS A 46 -12.43 5.07 -10.29
N LEU A 47 -11.71 3.97 -10.34
CA LEU A 47 -10.36 3.96 -10.88
C LEU A 47 -10.39 4.36 -12.36
N ALA A 48 -9.45 5.22 -12.76
CA ALA A 48 -9.26 5.57 -14.16
C ALA A 48 -8.81 4.34 -14.97
N GLU A 49 -9.12 4.31 -16.26
CA GLU A 49 -8.64 3.26 -17.15
C GLU A 49 -7.11 3.20 -17.12
N LYS A 50 -6.56 2.03 -16.77
CA LYS A 50 -5.12 1.79 -16.62
C LYS A 50 -4.43 2.64 -15.53
N GLN A 51 -5.17 3.07 -14.51
CA GLN A 51 -4.58 3.73 -13.35
C GLN A 51 -3.45 2.86 -12.76
N PRO A 52 -2.23 3.40 -12.59
CA PRO A 52 -1.12 2.62 -12.07
C PRO A 52 -1.32 2.28 -10.59
N CYS A 53 -0.71 1.17 -10.18
CA CYS A 53 -0.59 0.81 -8.77
C CYS A 53 0.28 1.83 -8.02
N CYS A 54 0.06 2.00 -6.72
CA CYS A 54 0.79 2.96 -5.89
C CYS A 54 2.28 2.67 -5.72
N HIS A 55 2.71 1.42 -5.91
CA HIS A 55 4.13 1.07 -5.81
C HIS A 55 4.84 1.36 -7.13
N PRO A 56 5.94 2.13 -7.14
CA PRO A 56 6.61 2.56 -8.38
C PRO A 56 7.13 1.40 -9.23
N ASP A 57 7.59 0.32 -8.60
CA ASP A 57 8.06 -0.88 -9.32
C ASP A 57 6.92 -1.81 -9.79
N CYS A 58 5.66 -1.51 -9.43
CA CYS A 58 4.51 -2.31 -9.85
C CYS A 58 3.96 -1.81 -11.18
N LYS A 59 4.01 -2.66 -12.21
CA LYS A 59 3.49 -2.36 -13.55
C LYS A 59 2.02 -2.77 -13.75
N ASN A 60 1.40 -3.35 -12.73
CA ASN A 60 0.02 -3.81 -12.81
C ASN A 60 -0.95 -2.62 -12.65
N PRO A 61 -2.09 -2.64 -13.37
CA PRO A 61 -3.13 -1.65 -13.14
C PRO A 61 -3.71 -1.83 -11.73
N ALA A 62 -4.08 -0.73 -11.10
CA ALA A 62 -4.82 -0.73 -9.85
C ALA A 62 -6.20 -1.35 -10.06
N LYS A 63 -6.64 -2.14 -9.07
CA LYS A 63 -7.95 -2.80 -9.05
C LYS A 63 -8.87 -2.19 -8.00
N TYR A 64 -8.30 -1.71 -6.89
CA TYR A 64 -9.05 -1.13 -5.77
C TYR A 64 -8.30 0.05 -5.16
N TYR A 65 -9.00 0.95 -4.50
CA TYR A 65 -8.42 1.81 -3.47
C TYR A 65 -8.29 1.00 -2.19
N THR A 66 -7.06 0.92 -1.67
CA THR A 66 -6.75 0.20 -0.44
C THR A 66 -6.23 1.19 0.60
N LEU A 67 -6.72 1.05 1.83
CA LEU A 67 -6.23 1.82 2.96
C LEU A 67 -4.96 1.15 3.49
N PHE A 68 -3.82 1.82 3.34
CA PHE A 68 -2.55 1.40 3.93
C PHE A 68 -2.27 2.14 5.23
N GLY A 69 -1.67 1.45 6.19
CA GLY A 69 -1.23 2.05 7.44
C GLY A 69 -0.35 1.12 8.26
N ARG A 70 0.27 1.68 9.30
CA ARG A 70 1.02 0.90 10.27
C ARG A 70 0.01 0.34 11.28
N SER A 71 -0.02 -0.97 11.45
CA SER A 71 -0.76 -1.61 12.53
C SER A 71 0.19 -1.98 13.65
N TYR A 72 -0.24 -1.78 14.89
CA TYR A 72 0.41 -2.36 16.07
C TYR A 72 -0.08 -3.78 16.32
#